data_AF-A0A954QWT1-F1
#
_entry.id   AF-A0A954QWT1-F1
#
_cell.length_a   1.000
_cell.length_b   1.000
_cell.length_c   1.000
_cell.angle_alpha   90.00
_cell.angle_beta   90.00
_cell.angle_gamma   90.00
#
_symmetry.space_group_name_H-M   'P 1'
#
loop_
_entity.id
_entity.type
_entity.pdbx_description
1 polymer ?
#
loop_
_entity_poly.entity_id
_entity_poly.type
_entity_poly.pdbx_seq_one_letter_code
_entity_poly.pdbx_strand_id
1 'polypeptide(L)' 'LDRFRQRAQELATQNEDDPALDEYRWLIEEYRVSLFAQQLGTSTKVSSQRLEKHWRTLA' A
#
# COMPACT_ATOMS: atom_id res chain seq x y z
N LEU A 1 3.54 -1.81 -8.17
CA LEU A 1 3.87 -0.52 -7.54
C LEU A 1 3.63 0.64 -8.49
N ASP A 2 3.80 0.44 -9.80
CA ASP A 2 3.59 1.49 -10.81
C ASP A 2 2.18 2.07 -10.78
N ARG A 3 1.15 1.23 -10.63
CA ARG A 3 -0.25 1.67 -10.47
C ARG A 3 -0.49 2.57 -9.25
N PHE A 4 0.17 2.28 -8.13
CA PHE A 4 0.10 3.11 -6.92
C PHE A 4 0.73 4.48 -7.16
N ARG A 5 1.91 4.51 -7.79
CA ARG A 5 2.61 5.77 -8.10
C ARG A 5 1.79 6.65 -9.05
N GLN A 6 1.19 6.05 -10.07
CA GLN A 6 0.34 6.77 -11.01
C GLN A 6 -0.86 7.41 -10.28
N ARG A 7 -1.60 6.64 -9.49
CA ARG A 7 -2.78 7.15 -8.77
C ARG A 7 -2.41 8.22 -7.72
N ALA A 8 -1.30 8.02 -7.00
CA ALA A 8 -0.80 9.02 -6.06
C ALA A 8 -0.42 10.33 -6.77
N GLN A 9 0.15 10.26 -7.97
CA GLN A 9 0.48 11.44 -8.78
C GLN A 9 -0.77 12.15 -9.32
N GLU A 10 -1.79 11.41 -9.73
CA GLU A 10 -3.07 11.95 -10.18
C GLU A 10 -3.75 12.76 -9.05
N LEU A 11 -3.84 12.18 -7.86
CA LEU A 11 -4.41 12.84 -6.67
C LEU A 11 -3.61 14.06 -6.23
N ALA A 12 -2.28 13.96 -6.22
CA ALA A 12 -1.40 15.09 -5.90
C ALA A 12 -1.58 16.26 -6.88
N THR A 13 -1.79 15.97 -8.17
CA THR A 13 -2.07 17.00 -9.18
C THR A 13 -3.43 17.68 -8.93
N GLN A 14 -4.38 16.93 -8.38
CA GLN A 14 -5.73 17.41 -8.05
C GLN A 14 -5.83 18.06 -6.65
N ASN A 15 -4.74 18.08 -5.86
CA ASN A 15 -4.72 18.44 -4.43
C ASN A 15 -5.81 17.68 -3.64
N GLU A 16 -6.02 16.42 -3.99
CA GLU A 16 -6.96 15.53 -3.30
C GLU A 16 -6.19 14.51 -2.46
N ASP A 17 -6.67 14.27 -1.25
CA ASP A 17 -6.15 13.24 -0.36
C ASP A 17 -7.09 12.02 -0.38
N ASP A 18 -6.53 10.82 -0.55
CA ASP A 18 -7.25 9.55 -0.48
C ASP A 18 -6.72 8.74 0.73
N PRO A 19 -7.44 8.74 1.87
CA PRO A 19 -7.02 8.00 3.06
C PRO A 19 -6.82 6.50 2.82
N ALA A 20 -7.57 5.92 1.87
CA ALA A 20 -7.48 4.50 1.57
C ALA A 20 -6.22 4.20 0.72
N LEU A 21 -5.77 5.16 -0.09
CA LEU A 21 -4.47 5.09 -0.74
C LEU A 21 -3.30 5.23 0.26
N ASP A 22 -3.48 6.03 1.32
CA ASP A 22 -2.51 6.13 2.41
C ASP A 22 -2.39 4.83 3.21
N GLU A 23 -3.52 4.20 3.54
CA GLU A 23 -3.53 2.87 4.16
C GLU A 23 -2.78 1.85 3.28
N TYR A 24 -3.03 1.87 1.98
CA TYR A 24 -2.34 0.98 1.04
C TYR A 24 -0.83 1.21 0.99
N ARG A 25 -0.38 2.47 1.10
CA ARG A 25 1.04 2.81 1.25
C ARG A 25 1.64 2.15 2.48
N TRP A 26 0.95 2.19 3.62
CA TRP A 26 1.39 1.51 4.83
C TRP A 26 1.44 -0.01 4.66
N LEU A 27 0.46 -0.62 4.01
CA LEU A 27 0.47 -2.06 3.74
C LEU A 27 1.67 -2.49 2.86
N ILE A 28 2.11 -1.65 1.93
CA ILE A 28 3.32 -1.90 1.13
C ILE A 28 4.56 -1.91 2.01
N GLU A 29 4.72 -0.91 2.88
CA GLU A 29 5.86 -0.83 3.79
C GLU A 29 5.88 -2.03 4.74
N GLU A 30 4.72 -2.42 5.23
CA GLU A 30 4.58 -3.56 6.10
C GLU A 30 4.92 -4.88 5.40
N TYR A 31 4.55 -5.02 4.13
CA TYR A 31 4.97 -6.15 3.30
C TYR A 31 6.50 -6.16 3.08
N ARG A 32 7.14 -5.00 2.96
CA ARG A 32 8.61 -4.92 2.88
C ARG A 32 9.26 -5.36 4.20
N VAL A 33 8.73 -4.95 5.35
CA VAL A 33 9.20 -5.42 6.66
C VAL A 33 9.06 -6.94 6.76
N SER A 34 7.92 -7.51 6.34
CA SER A 34 7.73 -8.96 6.30
C SER A 34 8.77 -9.70 5.45
N LEU A 35 9.25 -9.10 4.35
CA LEU A 35 10.20 -9.75 3.45
C LEU A 35 11.64 -9.62 3.94
N PHE A 36 12.02 -8.47 4.47
CA PHE A 36 13.43 -8.12 4.72
C PHE A 36 13.80 -8.03 6.20
N ALA A 37 12.82 -7.92 7.09
CA ALA A 37 13.03 -7.70 8.53
C ALA A 37 12.12 -8.59 9.38
N GLN A 38 12.05 -9.89 9.07
CA GLN A 38 11.19 -10.87 9.76
C GLN A 38 11.33 -10.88 11.28
N GLN A 39 12.52 -10.55 11.81
CA GLN A 39 12.77 -10.50 13.27
C GLN A 39 12.00 -9.37 13.98
N LEU A 40 11.61 -8.31 13.28
CA LEU A 40 10.78 -7.23 13.83
C LEU A 40 9.30 -7.62 13.92
N GLY A 41 8.89 -8.65 13.15
CA GLY A 41 7.49 -9.01 12.97
C GLY A 41 6.71 -7.98 12.15
N THR A 42 5.42 -8.23 11.96
CA THR A 42 4.50 -7.27 11.35
C THR A 42 3.31 -7.00 12.27
N SER A 43 2.85 -5.74 12.28
CA SER A 43 1.67 -5.29 13.00
C SER A 43 0.38 -5.86 12.42
N THR A 44 0.35 -6.17 11.11
CA THR A 44 -0.80 -6.80 10.46
C THR A 44 -0.36 -7.94 9.54
N LYS A 45 -1.28 -8.85 9.20
CA LYS A 45 -1.01 -9.91 8.24
C LYS A 45 -0.98 -9.35 6.82
N VAL A 46 0.22 -9.31 6.24
CA VAL A 46 0.48 -8.81 4.88
C VAL A 46 0.99 -9.92 3.95
N SER A 47 0.63 -9.82 2.68
CA SER A 47 1.14 -10.66 1.60
C SER A 47 0.89 -9.99 0.25
N SER A 48 1.58 -10.43 -0.80
CA SER A 48 1.34 -9.96 -2.17
C SER A 48 -0.12 -10.13 -2.60
N GLN A 49 -0.76 -11.26 -2.27
CA GLN A 49 -2.17 -11.52 -2.57
C GLN A 49 -3.12 -10.57 -1.82
N ARG A 50 -2.81 -10.27 -0.54
CA ARG A 50 -3.61 -9.35 0.26
C ARG A 50 -3.50 -7.92 -0.25
N LEU A 51 -2.30 -7.50 -0.63
CA LEU A 51 -2.09 -6.21 -1.30
C LEU A 51 -2.90 -6.13 -2.60
N GLU A 52 -2.86 -7.16 -3.45
CA GLU A 52 -3.67 -7.15 -4.67
C GLU A 52 -5.17 -7.04 -4.38
N LYS A 53 -5.67 -7.80 -3.40
CA LYS A 53 -7.08 -7.73 -3.00
C LYS A 53 -7.46 -6.33 -2.50
N HIS A 54 -6.63 -5.72 -1.67
CA HIS A 54 -6.88 -4.38 -1.15
C HIS A 54 -6.81 -3.33 -2.28
N TRP A 55 -5.89 -3.46 -3.24
CA TRP A 55 -5.85 -2.58 -4.40
C TRP A 55 -7.14 -2.64 -5.23
N ARG A 56 -7.72 -3.83 -5.39
CA ARG A 56 -9.00 -4.02 -6.11
C ARG A 56 -10.19 -3.37 -5.41
N THR A 57 -10.09 -3.04 -4.12
CA THR A 57 -11.16 -2.32 -3.40
C THR A 57 -11.00 -0.79 -3.47
N LEU A 58 -9.85 -0.29 -3.92
CA LEU A 58 -9.58 1.14 -4.10
C LEU A 58 -9.91 1.65 -5.52
N ALA A 59 -10.01 0.72 -6.48
CA ALA A 59 -10.32 0.98 -7.89
C ALA A 59 -11.84 0.97 -8.11
#